data_AF-A0A3D8HTA5-F1
#
_entry.id   AF-A0A3D8HTA5-F1
#
_cell.length_a   1.000
_cell.length_b   1.000
_cell.length_c   1.000
_cell.angle_alpha   90.00
_cell.angle_beta   90.00
_cell.angle_gamma   90.00
#
_symmetry.space_group_name_H-M   'P 1'
#
loop_
_entity.id
_entity.type
_entity.pdbx_description
1 polymer ?
#
loop_
_entity_poly.entity_id
_entity_poly.type
_entity_poly.pdbx_seq_one_letter_code
_entity_poly.pdbx_strand_id
1 'polypeptide(L)'
;MKRCRFSLYATLACLRLALLFGIVPSIADAMSYQACQQFYRQATSVVDSKRVFSLQYNGKSYLLAYSKTPLSSSKIIKRDIFLGLYLFSGSTPLSYRIKPIDSYANSLSLAGVSATEAVNGVVVSGGRGIFDLAKFSKPLPKDSVISNICFQVYGFYAYDNYFVPKPLIDRFLSSKGGIYGDIGVRIIESSQDSQNLAQKNPANPKSTQSPTKSSPKSIIVEQIDIFFPNNPFLPRDKIVSINGESIKSSVDFEWKVANLTPNSTAKIAIVRNGKAQTLEVKVLHRQGGGLLSDTFLERFGVWLDSNLVIRSMKTPLPFNLSLLSEGDQLLWIDKTPIKRGDGFWHLRELLMRAWLNGNIELLILHEGVEAFVRSQMR
;
A
#
# COMPACT_ATOMS: atom_id res chain seq x y z
N MET A 1 -48.08 16.76 88.11
CA MET A 1 -49.37 16.04 88.10
C MET A 1 -50.17 16.47 86.88
N LYS A 2 -50.85 15.50 86.25
CA LYS A 2 -51.64 15.52 85.00
C LYS A 2 -50.86 15.35 83.69
N ARG A 3 -51.13 14.19 83.09
CA ARG A 3 -50.67 13.62 81.81
C ARG A 3 -51.74 13.82 80.72
N CYS A 4 -51.28 13.66 79.48
CA CYS A 4 -52.01 13.26 78.26
C CYS A 4 -52.89 14.35 77.61
N ARG A 5 -53.00 14.48 76.28
CA ARG A 5 -52.96 13.48 75.19
C ARG A 5 -52.37 14.03 73.87
N PHE A 6 -51.90 13.09 73.05
CA PHE A 6 -51.71 13.17 71.60
C PHE A 6 -52.90 13.77 70.84
N SER A 7 -52.63 14.53 69.77
CA SER A 7 -53.44 14.50 68.54
C SER A 7 -52.61 14.80 67.30
N LEU A 8 -52.94 14.04 66.27
CA LEU A 8 -52.35 13.89 64.95
C LEU A 8 -52.75 15.06 64.02
N TYR A 9 -52.02 15.19 62.91
CA TYR A 9 -52.26 16.04 61.72
C TYR A 9 -51.71 17.47 61.72
N ALA A 10 -50.62 17.68 60.98
CA ALA A 10 -50.57 18.72 59.94
C ALA A 10 -49.35 18.49 59.02
N THR A 11 -49.69 18.28 57.76
CA THR A 11 -48.84 18.20 56.57
C THR A 11 -48.08 19.49 56.26
N LEU A 12 -47.04 19.33 55.44
CA LEU A 12 -46.23 20.31 54.70
C LEU A 12 -44.97 20.87 55.37
N ALA A 13 -43.87 20.69 54.65
CA ALA A 13 -42.68 21.54 54.48
C ALA A 13 -41.34 20.87 54.82
N CYS A 14 -40.34 21.21 54.00
CA CYS A 14 -38.92 20.83 54.01
C CYS A 14 -38.64 19.44 53.43
N LEU A 15 -38.39 19.28 52.13
CA LEU A 15 -37.34 19.89 51.30
C LEU A 15 -35.93 19.65 51.87
N ARG A 16 -35.12 18.92 51.09
CA ARG A 16 -33.67 18.71 51.16
C ARG A 16 -33.14 17.76 52.25
N LEU A 17 -32.92 16.50 51.87
CA LEU A 17 -31.65 15.81 52.17
C LEU A 17 -31.52 14.51 51.33
N ALA A 18 -31.11 14.65 50.08
CA ALA A 18 -30.54 13.54 49.32
C ALA A 18 -29.64 14.14 48.22
N LEU A 19 -28.51 13.47 47.97
CA LEU A 19 -27.47 13.77 46.97
C LEU A 19 -26.36 14.74 47.40
N LEU A 20 -25.45 14.22 48.21
CA LEU A 20 -24.03 14.59 48.18
C LEU A 20 -23.18 13.30 48.10
N PHE A 21 -23.35 12.55 47.01
CA PHE A 21 -22.24 11.79 46.46
C PHE A 21 -21.87 12.48 45.15
N GLY A 22 -20.86 13.34 45.24
CA GLY A 22 -20.25 13.99 44.10
C GLY A 22 -19.60 12.95 43.21
N ILE A 23 -20.36 12.44 42.24
CA ILE A 23 -19.79 11.90 41.02
C ILE A 23 -19.30 13.12 40.26
N VAL A 24 -18.02 13.45 40.43
CA VAL A 24 -17.32 14.35 39.50
C VAL A 24 -17.29 13.59 38.18
N PRO A 25 -18.01 14.00 37.13
CA PRO A 25 -17.78 13.44 35.82
C PRO A 25 -16.37 13.87 35.46
N SER A 26 -15.46 12.91 35.28
CA SER A 26 -14.22 13.16 34.56
C SER A 26 -14.62 13.61 33.15
N ILE A 27 -14.65 14.93 32.92
CA ILE A 27 -14.77 15.51 31.60
C ILE A 27 -13.44 15.20 30.92
N ALA A 28 -13.34 13.99 30.35
CA ALA A 28 -12.31 13.73 29.36
C ALA A 28 -12.60 14.68 28.20
N ASP A 29 -11.65 15.58 27.93
CA ASP A 29 -11.74 16.63 26.92
C ASP A 29 -12.19 16.08 25.56
N ALA A 30 -13.50 16.17 25.29
CA ALA A 30 -13.99 16.20 23.94
C ALA A 30 -13.61 17.58 23.39
N MET A 31 -12.37 17.73 22.90
CA MET A 31 -12.01 18.86 22.05
C MET A 31 -13.11 18.97 20.98
N SER A 32 -13.82 20.10 20.95
CA SER A 32 -14.87 20.31 19.97
C SER A 32 -14.23 20.43 18.59
N TYR A 33 -14.20 19.33 17.84
CA TYR A 33 -13.73 19.28 16.45
C TYR A 33 -14.65 20.03 15.49
N GLN A 34 -15.68 20.73 15.98
CA GLN A 34 -16.67 21.42 15.18
C GLN A 34 -16.04 22.44 14.22
N ALA A 35 -15.02 23.19 14.64
CA ALA A 35 -14.29 24.10 13.76
C ALA A 35 -13.61 23.35 12.58
N CYS A 36 -13.03 22.18 12.86
CA CYS A 36 -12.40 21.36 11.83
C CYS A 36 -13.43 20.70 10.91
N GLN A 37 -14.59 20.33 11.43
CA GLN A 37 -15.71 19.85 10.63
C GLN A 37 -16.26 20.95 9.69
N GLN A 38 -16.30 22.21 10.15
CA GLN A 38 -16.68 23.34 9.30
C GLN A 38 -15.65 23.60 8.19
N PHE A 39 -14.35 23.57 8.52
CA PHE A 39 -13.30 23.65 7.52
C PHE A 39 -13.43 22.49 6.51
N TYR A 40 -13.69 21.27 6.98
CA TYR A 40 -13.89 20.10 6.14
C TYR A 40 -15.01 20.27 5.12
N ARG A 41 -16.15 20.84 5.52
CA ARG A 41 -17.28 21.10 4.61
C ARG A 41 -16.93 22.09 3.50
N GLN A 42 -16.02 23.02 3.78
CA GLN A 42 -15.56 24.03 2.81
C GLN A 42 -14.36 23.57 1.98
N ALA A 43 -13.61 22.56 2.45
CA ALA A 43 -12.42 22.03 1.77
C ALA A 43 -12.66 20.69 1.05
N THR A 44 -13.91 20.23 1.00
CA THR A 44 -14.30 19.00 0.31
C THR A 44 -15.56 19.21 -0.51
N SER A 45 -15.81 18.33 -1.47
CA SER A 45 -17.05 18.31 -2.27
C SER A 45 -17.44 16.87 -2.62
N VAL A 46 -18.57 16.67 -3.28
CA VAL A 46 -18.98 15.37 -3.83
C VAL A 46 -19.08 15.49 -5.34
N VAL A 47 -18.40 14.59 -6.04
CA VAL A 47 -18.49 14.43 -7.49
C VAL A 47 -18.89 12.99 -7.79
N ASP A 48 -20.03 12.79 -8.45
CA ASP A 48 -20.55 11.47 -8.83
C ASP A 48 -20.51 10.45 -7.68
N SER A 49 -21.06 10.85 -6.54
CA SER A 49 -21.09 10.06 -5.29
C SER A 49 -19.72 9.73 -4.68
N LYS A 50 -18.65 10.40 -5.11
CA LYS A 50 -17.31 10.30 -4.51
C LYS A 50 -16.93 11.60 -3.82
N ARG A 51 -16.49 11.49 -2.56
CA ARG A 51 -15.88 12.61 -1.85
C ARG A 51 -14.57 12.98 -2.54
N VAL A 52 -14.40 14.27 -2.80
CA VAL A 52 -13.15 14.86 -3.27
C VAL A 52 -12.61 15.82 -2.23
N PHE A 53 -11.28 15.81 -2.06
CA PHE A 53 -10.53 16.59 -1.07
C PHE A 53 -9.71 17.66 -1.77
N SER A 54 -9.85 18.91 -1.35
CA SER A 54 -9.11 20.03 -1.91
C SER A 54 -7.79 20.21 -1.21
N LEU A 55 -6.68 19.92 -1.90
CA LEU A 55 -5.32 20.03 -1.37
C LEU A 55 -4.52 21.11 -2.11
N GLN A 56 -3.78 21.91 -1.37
CA GLN A 56 -2.80 22.86 -1.91
C GLN A 56 -1.51 22.13 -2.29
N TYR A 57 -1.05 22.35 -3.52
CA TYR A 57 0.21 21.85 -4.04
C TYR A 57 0.81 22.90 -4.99
N ASN A 58 2.06 23.31 -4.75
CA ASN A 58 2.75 24.36 -5.53
C ASN A 58 1.93 25.63 -5.77
N GLY A 59 1.21 26.11 -4.73
CA GLY A 59 0.40 27.33 -4.81
C GLY A 59 -0.96 27.19 -5.51
N LYS A 60 -1.31 25.99 -5.99
CA LYS A 60 -2.60 25.68 -6.62
C LYS A 60 -3.39 24.65 -5.83
N SER A 61 -4.71 24.74 -5.88
CA SER A 61 -5.61 23.75 -5.28
C SER A 61 -6.01 22.66 -6.27
N TYR A 62 -6.04 21.42 -5.79
CA TYR A 62 -6.37 20.22 -6.56
C TYR A 62 -7.45 19.41 -5.83
N LEU A 63 -8.46 18.94 -6.56
CA LEU A 63 -9.52 18.07 -6.03
C LEU A 63 -9.17 16.61 -6.24
N LEU A 64 -8.85 15.92 -5.15
CA LEU A 64 -8.33 14.55 -5.18
C LEU A 64 -9.31 13.55 -4.58
N ALA A 65 -9.33 12.34 -5.09
CA ALA A 65 -10.02 11.21 -4.48
C ALA A 65 -9.17 9.94 -4.53
N TYR A 66 -9.49 9.00 -3.66
CA TYR A 66 -8.97 7.63 -3.69
C TYR A 66 -10.10 6.65 -4.02
N SER A 67 -9.80 5.63 -4.81
CA SER A 67 -10.69 4.50 -5.06
C SER A 67 -9.90 3.23 -5.39
N LYS A 68 -10.27 2.11 -4.75
CA LYS A 68 -9.75 0.77 -5.11
C LYS A 68 -10.27 0.31 -6.47
N THR A 69 -11.49 0.72 -6.82
CA THR A 69 -12.13 0.36 -8.08
C THR A 69 -12.04 1.51 -9.07
N PRO A 70 -11.85 1.24 -10.37
CA PRO A 70 -11.84 2.29 -11.39
C PRO A 70 -13.08 3.20 -11.33
N LEU A 71 -12.86 4.51 -11.40
CA LEU A 71 -13.93 5.51 -11.50
C LEU A 71 -14.15 5.94 -12.95
N SER A 72 -15.42 6.13 -13.32
CA SER A 72 -15.87 6.62 -14.63
C SER A 72 -16.68 7.91 -14.44
N SER A 73 -15.99 9.04 -14.43
CA SER A 73 -16.59 10.38 -14.33
C SER A 73 -15.98 11.28 -15.39
N SER A 74 -16.82 12.07 -16.07
CA SER A 74 -16.38 13.06 -17.06
C SER A 74 -15.58 14.21 -16.45
N LYS A 75 -15.59 14.35 -15.12
CA LYS A 75 -14.82 15.37 -14.40
C LYS A 75 -13.42 14.91 -14.00
N ILE A 76 -13.07 13.64 -14.22
CA ILE A 76 -11.71 13.13 -13.97
C ILE A 76 -10.78 13.68 -15.05
N ILE A 77 -9.75 14.42 -14.64
CA ILE A 77 -8.74 15.02 -15.52
C ILE A 77 -7.38 14.32 -15.45
N LYS A 78 -7.13 13.54 -14.40
CA LYS A 78 -5.94 12.67 -14.27
C LYS A 78 -6.28 11.46 -13.40
N ARG A 79 -5.67 10.32 -13.70
CA ARG A 79 -5.77 9.10 -12.89
C ARG A 79 -4.42 8.38 -12.78
N ASP A 80 -4.19 7.73 -11.65
CA ASP A 80 -3.10 6.79 -11.43
C ASP A 80 -3.70 5.51 -10.85
N ILE A 81 -3.83 4.51 -11.72
CA ILE A 81 -4.51 3.25 -11.42
C ILE A 81 -3.70 2.35 -10.47
N PHE A 82 -2.38 2.56 -10.37
CA PHE A 82 -1.55 1.81 -9.42
C PHE A 82 -1.81 2.26 -7.99
N LEU A 83 -2.02 3.57 -7.80
CA LEU A 83 -2.29 4.20 -6.50
C LEU A 83 -3.78 4.34 -6.19
N GLY A 84 -4.65 4.18 -7.17
CA GLY A 84 -6.09 4.45 -7.04
C GLY A 84 -6.40 5.93 -6.84
N LEU A 85 -5.55 6.81 -7.37
CA LEU A 85 -5.68 8.26 -7.20
C LEU A 85 -6.29 8.91 -8.43
N TYR A 86 -7.20 9.85 -8.18
CA TYR A 86 -7.96 10.56 -9.19
C TYR A 86 -7.91 12.06 -8.92
N LEU A 87 -7.72 12.83 -9.98
CA LEU A 87 -7.81 14.28 -9.96
C LEU A 87 -9.07 14.72 -10.71
N PHE A 88 -9.85 15.58 -10.08
CA PHE A 88 -11.09 16.11 -10.60
C PHE A 88 -10.97 17.58 -11.00
N SER A 89 -11.73 18.00 -12.01
CA SER A 89 -11.97 19.41 -12.31
C SER A 89 -12.90 20.05 -11.29
N GLY A 90 -12.80 21.38 -11.13
CA GLY A 90 -13.60 22.17 -10.20
C GLY A 90 -12.78 22.81 -9.08
N SER A 91 -13.47 23.36 -8.09
CA SER A 91 -12.87 24.03 -6.94
C SER A 91 -13.76 23.89 -5.70
N THR A 92 -13.18 24.24 -4.55
CA THR A 92 -13.87 24.38 -3.26
C THR A 92 -13.48 25.73 -2.65
N PRO A 93 -14.27 26.28 -1.73
CA PRO A 93 -13.93 27.55 -1.06
C PRO A 93 -12.57 27.53 -0.34
N LEU A 94 -12.23 26.42 0.31
CA LEU A 94 -10.99 26.25 1.05
C LEU A 94 -10.19 25.04 0.55
N SER A 95 -8.92 24.96 0.94
CA SER A 95 -8.04 23.84 0.63
C SER A 95 -7.09 23.57 1.78
N TYR A 96 -6.79 22.29 2.00
CA TYR A 96 -5.85 21.86 3.03
C TYR A 96 -4.40 22.04 2.58
N ARG A 97 -3.53 22.31 3.54
CA ARG A 97 -2.08 22.19 3.35
C ARG A 97 -1.63 20.81 3.77
N ILE A 98 -1.04 20.06 2.85
CA ILE A 98 -0.53 18.72 3.16
C ILE A 98 0.85 18.78 3.82
N LYS A 99 1.03 18.02 4.90
CA LYS A 99 2.26 17.90 5.68
C LYS A 99 2.83 16.49 5.59
N PRO A 100 4.17 16.32 5.66
CA PRO A 100 4.79 15.01 5.71
C PRO A 100 4.53 14.33 7.06
N ILE A 101 4.62 13.00 7.08
CA ILE A 101 4.62 12.21 8.32
C ILE A 101 6.07 12.05 8.75
N ASP A 102 6.58 13.08 9.44
CA ASP A 102 7.94 13.14 9.97
C ASP A 102 7.98 12.83 11.48
N SER A 103 9.15 13.00 12.11
CA SER A 103 9.31 12.79 13.56
C SER A 103 8.38 13.69 14.38
N TYR A 104 8.09 14.90 13.91
CA TYR A 104 7.15 15.81 14.56
C TYR A 104 5.71 15.32 14.41
N ALA A 105 5.28 14.91 13.21
CA ALA A 105 3.95 14.31 13.01
C ALA A 105 3.72 13.09 13.93
N ASN A 106 4.76 12.27 14.13
CA ASN A 106 4.70 11.08 14.98
C ASN A 106 4.67 11.38 16.49
N SER A 107 5.04 12.59 16.92
CA SER A 107 4.92 12.99 18.33
C SER A 107 3.55 13.58 18.68
N LEU A 108 2.71 13.84 17.67
CA LEU A 108 1.41 14.47 17.84
C LEU A 108 0.29 13.44 18.00
N SER A 109 -0.69 13.78 18.82
CA SER A 109 -2.02 13.17 18.73
C SER A 109 -2.74 13.77 17.52
N LEU A 110 -3.17 12.93 16.60
CA LEU A 110 -3.91 13.31 15.39
C LEU A 110 -5.38 12.89 15.52
N ALA A 111 -6.21 13.38 14.61
CA ALA A 111 -7.60 12.99 14.45
C ALA A 111 -7.91 12.67 12.98
N GLY A 112 -8.70 11.61 12.77
CA GLY A 112 -9.45 11.42 11.53
C GLY A 112 -10.74 12.23 11.60
N VAL A 113 -10.87 13.28 10.79
CA VAL A 113 -11.98 14.23 10.82
C VAL A 113 -12.82 14.13 9.55
N SER A 114 -14.13 13.92 9.68
CA SER A 114 -15.11 13.96 8.60
C SER A 114 -16.11 15.11 8.80
N ALA A 115 -17.20 15.16 8.02
CA ALA A 115 -18.24 16.17 8.17
C ALA A 115 -19.06 16.03 9.46
N THR A 116 -19.07 14.84 10.08
CA THR A 116 -19.94 14.47 11.21
C THR A 116 -19.19 13.86 12.38
N GLU A 117 -18.01 13.31 12.15
CA GLU A 117 -17.27 12.53 13.15
C GLU A 117 -15.82 12.99 13.26
N ALA A 118 -15.22 12.75 14.42
CA ALA A 118 -13.79 12.91 14.64
C ALA A 118 -13.28 11.79 15.56
N VAL A 119 -12.20 11.12 15.16
CA VAL A 119 -11.61 10.01 15.93
C VAL A 119 -10.13 10.27 16.18
N ASN A 120 -9.75 10.34 17.46
CA ASN A 120 -8.38 10.55 17.88
C ASN A 120 -7.53 9.28 17.79
N GLY A 121 -6.27 9.45 17.39
CA GLY A 121 -5.27 8.39 17.32
C GLY A 121 -3.91 8.89 16.83
N VAL A 122 -3.05 7.95 16.48
CA VAL A 122 -1.70 8.21 15.95
C VAL A 122 -1.49 7.49 14.61
N VAL A 123 -0.49 7.94 13.86
CA VAL A 123 0.01 7.20 12.68
C VAL A 123 0.85 6.03 13.16
N VAL A 124 0.50 4.82 12.73
CA VAL A 124 1.22 3.57 13.03
C VAL A 124 2.31 3.33 11.99
N SER A 125 2.05 3.68 10.74
CA SER A 125 3.01 3.60 9.64
C SER A 125 2.73 4.71 8.63
N GLY A 126 3.78 5.40 8.18
CA GLY A 126 3.65 6.51 7.24
C GLY A 126 3.43 6.12 5.78
N GLY A 127 3.43 4.82 5.46
CA GLY A 127 3.47 4.32 4.08
C GLY A 127 4.83 4.60 3.47
N ARG A 128 5.65 3.56 3.28
CA ARG A 128 7.07 3.76 2.92
C ARG A 128 7.31 3.47 1.43
N GLY A 129 6.83 2.33 0.94
CA GLY A 129 6.93 1.93 -0.46
C GLY A 129 6.11 2.80 -1.41
N ILE A 130 6.38 2.64 -2.71
CA ILE A 130 5.72 3.42 -3.77
C ILE A 130 4.24 3.09 -3.96
N PHE A 131 3.73 2.03 -3.33
CA PHE A 131 2.31 1.66 -3.30
C PHE A 131 1.75 1.54 -1.87
N ASP A 132 2.54 1.88 -0.85
CA ASP A 132 2.14 1.69 0.54
C ASP A 132 1.28 2.86 1.02
N LEU A 133 0.03 2.56 1.40
CA LEU A 133 -0.78 3.49 2.17
C LEU A 133 -0.26 3.63 3.59
N ALA A 134 -0.48 4.80 4.18
CA ALA A 134 -0.24 5.00 5.59
C ALA A 134 -1.36 4.37 6.43
N LYS A 135 -1.03 3.99 7.66
CA LYS A 135 -1.94 3.29 8.57
C LYS A 135 -2.13 4.09 9.85
N PHE A 136 -3.39 4.25 10.24
CA PHE A 136 -3.82 4.88 11.47
C PHE A 136 -4.11 3.84 12.56
N SER A 137 -3.97 4.26 13.82
CA SER A 137 -4.15 3.39 15.00
C SER A 137 -5.57 2.88 15.22
N LYS A 138 -6.58 3.52 14.61
CA LYS A 138 -8.01 3.17 14.74
C LYS A 138 -8.69 3.22 13.37
N PRO A 139 -9.83 2.52 13.19
CA PRO A 139 -10.69 2.74 12.04
C PRO A 139 -10.99 4.23 11.86
N LEU A 140 -10.85 4.72 10.64
CA LEU A 140 -11.09 6.10 10.30
C LEU A 140 -12.56 6.31 9.93
N PRO A 141 -13.18 7.44 10.31
CA PRO A 141 -14.47 7.81 9.74
C PRO A 141 -14.36 7.83 8.23
N LYS A 142 -15.38 7.31 7.55
CA LYS A 142 -15.42 7.31 6.09
C LYS A 142 -15.23 8.73 5.58
N ASP A 143 -14.47 8.86 4.49
CA ASP A 143 -14.22 10.12 3.80
C ASP A 143 -13.49 11.17 4.68
N SER A 144 -12.79 10.76 5.75
CA SER A 144 -12.07 11.68 6.64
C SER A 144 -10.75 12.20 6.09
N VAL A 145 -10.21 13.23 6.73
CA VAL A 145 -8.81 13.68 6.61
C VAL A 145 -8.07 13.43 7.90
N ILE A 146 -6.75 13.21 7.83
CA ILE A 146 -5.89 13.04 9.01
C ILE A 146 -5.28 14.38 9.36
N SER A 147 -5.55 14.89 10.56
CA SER A 147 -5.20 16.26 10.93
C SER A 147 -4.92 16.41 12.43
N ASN A 148 -4.02 17.31 12.81
CA ASN A 148 -3.90 17.85 14.16
C ASN A 148 -4.53 19.24 14.31
N ILE A 149 -4.56 20.03 13.23
CA ILE A 149 -5.16 21.36 13.17
C ILE A 149 -5.94 21.55 11.87
N CYS A 150 -7.08 22.24 11.94
CA CYS A 150 -8.15 22.14 10.94
C CYS A 150 -7.77 22.37 9.47
N PHE A 151 -6.73 23.15 9.17
CA PHE A 151 -6.32 23.49 7.79
C PHE A 151 -5.06 22.74 7.31
N GLN A 152 -4.43 21.93 8.18
CA GLN A 152 -3.28 21.09 7.83
C GLN A 152 -3.65 19.61 7.93
N VAL A 153 -3.24 18.83 6.94
CA VAL A 153 -3.52 17.40 6.88
C VAL A 153 -2.27 16.60 6.58
N TYR A 154 -2.22 15.36 7.05
CA TYR A 154 -1.15 14.40 6.77
C TYR A 154 -1.52 13.42 5.66
N GLY A 155 -2.80 13.45 5.26
CA GLY A 155 -3.36 12.63 4.20
C GLY A 155 -4.89 12.58 4.30
N PHE A 156 -5.51 11.79 3.43
CA PHE A 156 -6.96 11.61 3.41
C PHE A 156 -7.33 10.13 3.31
N TYR A 157 -8.53 9.83 3.78
CA TYR A 157 -9.09 8.48 3.89
C TYR A 157 -8.96 7.68 2.60
N ALA A 158 -8.53 6.42 2.74
CA ALA A 158 -8.54 5.44 1.68
C ALA A 158 -9.59 4.35 1.94
N TYR A 159 -9.43 3.60 3.05
CA TYR A 159 -10.36 2.58 3.53
C TYR A 159 -9.97 2.15 4.95
N ASP A 160 -10.93 1.70 5.76
CA ASP A 160 -10.70 1.19 7.11
C ASP A 160 -9.84 2.14 7.95
N ASN A 161 -8.63 1.75 8.33
CA ASN A 161 -7.65 2.59 9.01
C ASN A 161 -6.49 3.06 8.12
N TYR A 162 -6.63 2.93 6.80
CA TYR A 162 -5.63 3.33 5.82
C TYR A 162 -5.97 4.69 5.20
N PHE A 163 -4.94 5.46 4.91
CA PHE A 163 -5.05 6.77 4.29
C PHE A 163 -3.91 7.01 3.30
N VAL A 164 -4.14 7.91 2.34
CA VAL A 164 -3.17 8.28 1.31
C VAL A 164 -2.20 9.32 1.90
N PRO A 165 -0.90 9.00 2.04
CA PRO A 165 0.06 9.93 2.60
C PRO A 165 0.64 10.88 1.54
N LYS A 166 1.29 11.94 2.01
CA LYS A 166 1.91 12.98 1.18
C LYS A 166 2.83 12.43 0.06
N PRO A 167 3.73 11.45 0.28
CA PRO A 167 4.63 10.99 -0.80
C PRO A 167 3.89 10.47 -2.03
N LEU A 168 2.76 9.78 -1.84
CA LEU A 168 1.94 9.28 -2.95
C LEU A 168 1.20 10.42 -3.66
N ILE A 169 0.74 11.42 -2.92
CA ILE A 169 0.07 12.62 -3.48
C ILE A 169 1.06 13.47 -4.28
N ASP A 170 2.26 13.70 -3.74
CA ASP A 170 3.33 14.44 -4.41
C ASP A 170 3.73 13.74 -5.71
N ARG A 171 3.92 12.41 -5.67
CA ARG A 171 4.15 11.61 -6.87
C ARG A 171 3.02 11.78 -7.87
N PHE A 172 1.77 11.59 -7.44
CA PHE A 172 0.60 11.67 -8.31
C PHE A 172 0.45 13.02 -8.99
N LEU A 173 0.69 14.12 -8.28
CA LEU A 173 0.59 15.48 -8.83
C LEU A 173 1.82 15.89 -9.66
N SER A 174 2.97 15.24 -9.48
CA SER A 174 4.15 15.47 -10.31
C SER A 174 3.99 15.03 -11.76
N SER A 175 4.96 15.38 -12.60
CA SER A 175 5.09 14.87 -13.97
C SER A 175 5.33 13.36 -14.05
N LYS A 176 5.72 12.71 -12.94
CA LYS A 176 5.94 11.26 -12.84
C LYS A 176 4.69 10.48 -12.41
N GLY A 177 3.60 11.16 -12.00
CA GLY A 177 2.37 10.49 -11.59
C GLY A 177 1.75 9.67 -12.73
N GLY A 178 1.45 8.39 -12.47
CA GLY A 178 1.00 7.42 -13.48
C GLY A 178 2.10 6.80 -14.34
N ILE A 179 3.37 7.19 -14.17
CA ILE A 179 4.50 6.68 -14.95
C ILE A 179 5.48 5.99 -14.00
N TYR A 180 5.63 4.68 -14.13
CA TYR A 180 6.47 3.86 -13.27
C TYR A 180 7.48 3.08 -14.12
N GLY A 181 8.76 3.19 -13.77
CA GLY A 181 9.79 2.32 -14.31
C GLY A 181 9.68 0.90 -13.76
N ASP A 182 10.07 -0.08 -14.58
CA ASP A 182 10.31 -1.46 -14.18
C ASP A 182 11.60 -1.95 -14.83
N ILE A 183 12.34 -2.78 -14.09
CA ILE A 183 13.59 -3.41 -14.52
C ILE A 183 13.50 -4.94 -14.50
N GLY A 184 12.30 -5.50 -14.26
CA GLY A 184 12.02 -6.92 -14.43
C GLY A 184 12.42 -7.79 -13.24
N VAL A 185 12.50 -7.22 -12.04
CA VAL A 185 12.81 -7.99 -10.82
C VAL A 185 11.87 -7.66 -9.67
N ARG A 186 11.73 -8.61 -8.75
CA ARG A 186 11.21 -8.42 -7.40
C ARG A 186 12.31 -8.76 -6.42
N ILE A 187 12.39 -8.01 -5.32
CA ILE A 187 13.50 -8.06 -4.39
C ILE A 187 13.03 -8.45 -2.99
N ILE A 188 13.97 -8.95 -2.20
CA ILE A 188 13.87 -9.07 -0.76
C ILE A 188 14.98 -8.29 -0.08
N GLU A 189 14.68 -7.83 1.12
CA GLU A 189 15.67 -7.22 2.00
C GLU A 189 16.21 -8.30 2.95
N SER A 190 17.50 -8.65 2.80
CA SER A 190 18.17 -9.59 3.70
C SER A 190 18.94 -8.83 4.77
N SER A 191 18.60 -9.06 6.03
CA SER A 191 19.56 -8.92 7.13
C SER A 191 20.60 -10.03 7.00
N GLN A 192 21.88 -9.73 7.28
CA GLN A 192 22.96 -10.73 7.23
C GLN A 192 22.70 -11.90 8.20
N ASP A 193 21.87 -11.70 9.23
CA ASP A 193 21.48 -12.75 10.18
C ASP A 193 20.68 -13.89 9.53
N SER A 194 19.97 -13.64 8.42
CA SER A 194 19.14 -14.64 7.75
C SER A 194 19.93 -15.57 6.83
N GLN A 195 21.16 -15.19 6.43
CA GLN A 195 22.03 -16.05 5.61
C GLN A 195 22.70 -17.17 6.45
N ASN A 196 22.69 -17.06 7.79
CA ASN A 196 23.26 -18.07 8.70
C ASN A 196 22.27 -19.17 9.14
N LEU A 197 21.01 -19.15 8.68
CA LEU A 197 20.02 -20.18 9.03
C LEU A 197 20.09 -21.43 8.13
N ALA A 198 20.84 -21.38 7.03
CA ALA A 198 21.13 -22.57 6.23
C ALA A 198 22.36 -23.37 6.73
N GLN A 199 22.98 -22.95 7.85
CA GLN A 199 24.20 -23.54 8.37
C GLN A 199 24.28 -23.40 9.90
N LYS A 200 23.36 -24.04 10.63
CA LYS A 200 23.55 -24.18 12.09
C LYS A 200 23.13 -25.57 12.57
N ASN A 201 24.15 -26.37 12.87
CA ASN A 201 24.06 -27.59 13.66
C ASN A 201 23.53 -27.27 15.07
N PRO A 202 22.62 -28.09 15.63
CA PRO A 202 21.97 -27.82 16.90
C PRO A 202 22.84 -28.32 18.06
N ALA A 203 23.83 -27.54 18.47
CA ALA A 203 24.47 -27.77 19.76
C ALA A 203 24.95 -26.44 20.38
N ASN A 204 24.36 -26.16 21.54
CA ASN A 204 24.81 -25.23 22.59
C ASN A 204 24.17 -23.82 22.63
N PRO A 205 23.24 -23.56 23.56
CA PRO A 205 22.63 -22.26 23.78
C PRO A 205 23.27 -21.58 25.00
N LYS A 206 24.06 -20.52 24.78
CA LYS A 206 24.26 -19.39 25.72
C LYS A 206 25.24 -18.38 25.14
N SER A 207 24.73 -17.26 24.64
CA SER A 207 25.41 -15.97 24.82
C SER A 207 24.41 -14.81 24.78
N THR A 208 24.46 -14.05 25.85
CA THR A 208 23.75 -12.81 26.15
C THR A 208 24.20 -11.72 25.15
N GLN A 209 23.27 -11.08 24.44
CA GLN A 209 23.59 -10.01 23.47
C GLN A 209 23.26 -8.62 24.03
N SER A 210 24.31 -7.80 24.18
CA SER A 210 24.27 -6.32 24.21
C SER A 210 23.92 -5.74 22.82
N PRO A 211 23.47 -4.48 22.70
CA PRO A 211 22.79 -3.98 21.50
C PRO A 211 23.77 -3.88 20.32
N THR A 212 23.57 -4.74 19.32
CA THR A 212 24.41 -4.84 18.13
C THR A 212 24.10 -3.72 17.13
N LYS A 213 25.17 -3.04 16.71
CA LYS A 213 25.25 -2.13 15.56
C LYS A 213 24.64 -2.82 14.32
N SER A 214 23.54 -2.29 13.79
CA SER A 214 22.79 -2.93 12.70
C SER A 214 23.68 -3.16 11.47
N SER A 215 23.86 -4.42 11.09
CA SER A 215 24.54 -4.82 9.85
C SER A 215 23.86 -4.18 8.62
N PRO A 216 24.61 -3.86 7.54
CA PRO A 216 24.03 -3.25 6.35
C PRO A 216 23.09 -4.24 5.65
N LYS A 217 21.81 -3.86 5.59
CA LYS A 217 20.78 -4.61 4.86
C LYS A 217 21.16 -4.70 3.38
N SER A 218 20.95 -5.87 2.79
CA SER A 218 21.27 -6.14 1.39
C SER A 218 19.99 -6.35 0.58
N ILE A 219 19.92 -5.75 -0.60
CA ILE A 219 18.81 -5.94 -1.54
C ILE A 219 19.14 -7.07 -2.48
N ILE A 220 18.34 -8.12 -2.47
CA ILE A 220 18.60 -9.36 -3.19
C ILE A 220 17.47 -9.57 -4.19
N VAL A 221 17.83 -9.90 -5.44
CA VAL A 221 16.86 -10.35 -6.45
C VAL A 221 16.25 -11.66 -5.99
N GLU A 222 14.94 -11.65 -5.74
CA GLU A 222 14.17 -12.83 -5.35
C GLU A 222 13.50 -13.46 -6.57
N GLN A 223 12.77 -12.65 -7.34
CA GLN A 223 12.04 -13.12 -8.53
C GLN A 223 12.45 -12.30 -9.75
N ILE A 224 12.40 -12.94 -10.91
CA ILE A 224 12.71 -12.34 -12.21
C ILE A 224 11.47 -12.44 -13.08
N ASP A 225 11.10 -11.32 -13.71
CA ASP A 225 10.09 -11.31 -14.75
C ASP A 225 10.67 -11.99 -16.00
N ILE A 226 10.21 -13.21 -16.24
CA ILE A 226 10.63 -14.08 -17.35
C ILE A 226 10.19 -13.55 -18.72
N PHE A 227 9.22 -12.63 -18.75
CA PHE A 227 8.74 -11.99 -19.97
C PHE A 227 9.36 -10.60 -20.16
N PHE A 228 10.28 -10.20 -19.28
CA PHE A 228 11.08 -9.01 -19.46
C PHE A 228 12.15 -9.26 -20.54
N PRO A 229 12.16 -8.49 -21.63
CA PRO A 229 13.09 -8.71 -22.75
C PRO A 229 14.55 -8.65 -22.29
N ASN A 230 15.32 -9.69 -22.60
CA ASN A 230 16.75 -9.80 -22.31
C ASN A 230 17.10 -9.48 -20.85
N ASN A 231 16.29 -9.96 -19.90
CA ASN A 231 16.51 -9.73 -18.48
C ASN A 231 17.90 -10.23 -18.02
N PRO A 232 18.84 -9.35 -17.61
CA PRO A 232 20.22 -9.75 -17.33
C PRO A 232 20.43 -10.21 -15.88
N PHE A 233 19.40 -10.11 -15.04
CA PHE A 233 19.48 -10.50 -13.64
C PHE A 233 19.43 -12.02 -13.47
N LEU A 234 19.96 -12.47 -12.33
CA LEU A 234 19.81 -13.84 -11.83
C LEU A 234 19.29 -13.81 -10.39
N PRO A 235 18.56 -14.84 -9.95
CA PRO A 235 18.14 -14.92 -8.56
C PRO A 235 19.38 -14.88 -7.67
N ARG A 236 19.26 -14.23 -6.51
CA ARG A 236 20.33 -13.99 -5.53
C ARG A 236 21.37 -12.95 -5.93
N ASP A 237 21.24 -12.27 -7.08
CA ASP A 237 22.01 -11.07 -7.33
C ASP A 237 21.79 -10.05 -6.21
N LYS A 238 22.87 -9.54 -5.62
CA LYS A 238 22.79 -8.45 -4.64
C LYS A 238 22.87 -7.14 -5.38
N ILE A 239 21.80 -6.35 -5.37
CA ILE A 239 21.77 -5.02 -5.98
C ILE A 239 22.40 -4.02 -5.01
N VAL A 240 23.37 -3.25 -5.50
CA VAL A 240 24.16 -2.29 -4.71
C VAL A 240 23.76 -0.85 -5.04
N SER A 241 23.63 -0.53 -6.33
CA SER A 241 23.27 0.82 -6.77
C SER A 241 22.52 0.83 -8.09
N ILE A 242 21.78 1.91 -8.33
CA ILE A 242 21.10 2.23 -9.59
C ILE A 242 21.65 3.58 -10.06
N ASN A 243 22.19 3.63 -11.28
CA ASN A 243 22.81 4.82 -11.88
C ASN A 243 23.87 5.49 -10.98
N GLY A 244 24.64 4.68 -10.24
CA GLY A 244 25.67 5.15 -9.31
C GLY A 244 25.15 5.52 -7.92
N GLU A 245 23.84 5.60 -7.71
CA GLU A 245 23.25 5.89 -6.41
C GLU A 245 23.05 4.63 -5.59
N SER A 246 23.68 4.55 -4.42
CA SER A 246 23.55 3.42 -3.49
C SER A 246 22.11 3.19 -3.05
N ILE A 247 21.71 1.93 -2.91
CA ILE A 247 20.41 1.55 -2.37
C ILE A 247 20.50 1.30 -0.87
N LYS A 248 19.63 1.96 -0.09
CA LYS A 248 19.65 1.91 1.38
C LYS A 248 18.67 0.91 1.98
N SER A 249 17.60 0.59 1.26
CA SER A 249 16.53 -0.30 1.71
C SER A 249 15.67 -0.78 0.55
N SER A 250 14.77 -1.74 0.78
CA SER A 250 13.78 -2.16 -0.22
C SER A 250 12.89 -1.00 -0.67
N VAL A 251 12.51 -0.13 0.25
CA VAL A 251 11.72 1.07 -0.03
C VAL A 251 12.48 2.03 -0.95
N ASP A 252 13.76 2.28 -0.64
CA ASP A 252 14.61 3.14 -1.48
C ASP A 252 14.79 2.55 -2.88
N PHE A 253 14.97 1.23 -2.97
CA PHE A 253 14.99 0.51 -4.25
C PHE A 253 13.70 0.73 -5.05
N GLU A 254 12.54 0.53 -4.44
CA GLU A 254 11.23 0.72 -5.09
C GLU A 254 11.08 2.14 -5.64
N TRP A 255 11.40 3.17 -4.85
CA TRP A 255 11.36 4.56 -5.29
C TRP A 255 12.34 4.85 -6.42
N LYS A 256 13.58 4.35 -6.34
CA LYS A 256 14.58 4.54 -7.40
C LYS A 256 14.11 3.91 -8.70
N VAL A 257 13.65 2.65 -8.69
CA VAL A 257 13.16 1.95 -9.87
C VAL A 257 11.92 2.64 -10.45
N ALA A 258 10.94 2.98 -9.61
CA ALA A 258 9.71 3.65 -10.05
C ALA A 258 9.96 5.03 -10.69
N ASN A 259 11.08 5.68 -10.35
CA ASN A 259 11.46 7.00 -10.88
C ASN A 259 12.29 6.93 -12.17
N LEU A 260 12.81 5.75 -12.53
CA LEU A 260 13.49 5.54 -13.80
C LEU A 260 12.54 5.90 -14.94
N THR A 261 13.06 6.61 -15.94
CA THR A 261 12.30 7.00 -17.13
C THR A 261 12.11 5.77 -18.02
N PRO A 262 10.87 5.36 -18.33
CA PRO A 262 10.64 4.27 -19.26
C PRO A 262 11.29 4.52 -20.62
N ASN A 263 11.71 3.44 -21.28
CA ASN A 263 12.50 3.43 -22.50
C ASN A 263 13.92 4.01 -22.39
N SER A 264 14.40 4.39 -21.21
CA SER A 264 15.82 4.66 -20.99
C SER A 264 16.61 3.37 -20.70
N THR A 265 17.93 3.50 -20.56
CA THR A 265 18.80 2.44 -20.04
C THR A 265 19.29 2.85 -18.65
N ALA A 266 19.19 1.94 -17.68
CA ALA A 266 19.71 2.12 -16.34
C ALA A 266 20.95 1.25 -16.11
N LYS A 267 21.95 1.78 -15.39
CA LYS A 267 23.15 1.04 -14.99
C LYS A 267 22.97 0.51 -13.58
N ILE A 268 22.96 -0.80 -13.43
CA ILE A 268 22.68 -1.47 -12.16
C ILE A 268 23.94 -2.17 -11.68
N ALA A 269 24.52 -1.69 -10.58
CA ALA A 269 25.66 -2.36 -9.97
C ALA A 269 25.16 -3.50 -9.08
N ILE A 270 25.69 -4.69 -9.30
CA ILE A 270 25.35 -5.89 -8.55
C ILE A 270 26.60 -6.60 -8.01
N VAL A 271 26.40 -7.47 -7.04
CA VAL A 271 27.37 -8.50 -6.66
C VAL A 271 26.75 -9.86 -6.96
N ARG A 272 27.41 -10.62 -7.83
CA ARG A 272 27.03 -11.98 -8.23
C ARG A 272 28.17 -12.93 -7.91
N ASN A 273 27.90 -13.96 -7.10
CA ASN A 273 28.91 -14.93 -6.66
C ASN A 273 30.18 -14.25 -6.09
N GLY A 274 30.00 -13.19 -5.30
CA GLY A 274 31.09 -12.42 -4.69
C GLY A 274 31.82 -11.44 -5.62
N LYS A 275 31.48 -11.40 -6.92
CA LYS A 275 32.11 -10.49 -7.89
C LYS A 275 31.20 -9.31 -8.20
N ALA A 276 31.76 -8.10 -8.15
CA ALA A 276 31.06 -6.90 -8.58
C ALA A 276 30.89 -6.88 -10.11
N GLN A 277 29.70 -6.53 -10.58
CA GLN A 277 29.36 -6.42 -11.99
C GLN A 277 28.42 -5.23 -12.20
N THR A 278 28.42 -4.66 -13.41
CA THR A 278 27.46 -3.64 -13.81
C THR A 278 26.63 -4.17 -14.95
N LEU A 279 25.31 -4.17 -14.78
CA LEU A 279 24.34 -4.54 -15.80
C LEU A 279 23.77 -3.28 -16.44
N GLU A 280 23.59 -3.30 -17.76
CA GLU A 280 22.81 -2.29 -18.46
C GLU A 280 21.41 -2.85 -18.74
N VAL A 281 20.39 -2.20 -18.21
CA VAL A 281 19.01 -2.70 -18.24
C VAL A 281 18.12 -1.69 -18.93
N LYS A 282 17.38 -2.14 -19.95
CA LYS A 282 16.32 -1.34 -20.57
C LYS A 282 15.20 -1.16 -19.56
N VAL A 283 14.83 0.08 -19.27
CA VAL A 283 13.71 0.40 -18.37
C VAL A 283 12.42 0.29 -19.15
N LEU A 284 11.49 -0.53 -18.67
CA LEU A 284 10.15 -0.63 -19.24
C LEU A 284 9.12 0.16 -18.43
N HIS A 285 7.95 0.37 -19.04
CA HIS A 285 6.78 0.78 -18.27
C HIS A 285 6.33 -0.37 -17.37
N ARG A 286 6.13 -0.08 -16.10
CA ARG A 286 5.50 -1.03 -15.17
C ARG A 286 4.06 -1.28 -15.59
N GLN A 287 3.66 -2.56 -15.58
CA GLN A 287 2.32 -2.99 -15.99
C GLN A 287 1.47 -3.53 -14.83
N GLY A 288 2.10 -3.91 -13.70
CA GLY A 288 1.43 -4.51 -12.55
C GLY A 288 1.94 -4.02 -11.20
N GLY A 289 1.27 -4.44 -10.13
CA GLY A 289 1.54 -4.05 -8.75
C GLY A 289 0.65 -2.92 -8.20
N GLY A 290 0.79 -2.65 -6.91
CA GLY A 290 -0.08 -1.72 -6.20
C GLY A 290 -1.50 -2.26 -6.13
N LEU A 291 -2.47 -1.51 -6.67
CA LEU A 291 -3.85 -1.99 -6.82
C LEU A 291 -4.05 -2.95 -8.00
N LEU A 292 -3.10 -3.02 -8.94
CA LEU A 292 -3.14 -3.97 -10.04
C LEU A 292 -2.54 -5.31 -9.60
N SER A 293 -2.95 -6.38 -10.28
CA SER A 293 -2.26 -7.67 -10.17
C SER A 293 -0.78 -7.51 -10.55
N ASP A 294 0.05 -8.40 -10.02
CA ASP A 294 1.46 -8.48 -10.36
C ASP A 294 1.75 -9.95 -10.69
N THR A 295 1.50 -10.38 -11.91
CA THR A 295 1.61 -11.79 -12.33
C THR A 295 2.74 -12.00 -13.33
N PHE A 296 3.36 -10.90 -13.78
CA PHE A 296 4.23 -10.79 -14.97
C PHE A 296 3.48 -10.89 -16.31
N LEU A 297 2.18 -11.22 -16.29
CA LEU A 297 1.37 -11.39 -17.49
C LEU A 297 0.64 -10.10 -17.91
N GLU A 298 0.65 -9.05 -17.07
CA GLU A 298 -0.07 -7.79 -17.31
C GLU A 298 0.36 -7.12 -18.63
N ARG A 299 1.62 -7.30 -19.04
CA ARG A 299 2.15 -6.78 -20.31
C ARG A 299 1.43 -7.34 -21.55
N PHE A 300 0.77 -8.49 -21.41
CA PHE A 300 -0.01 -9.13 -22.47
C PHE A 300 -1.52 -8.85 -22.34
N GLY A 301 -1.89 -7.96 -21.41
CA GLY A 301 -3.27 -7.68 -21.05
C GLY A 301 -3.97 -8.84 -20.35
N VAL A 302 -3.21 -9.79 -19.79
CA VAL A 302 -3.79 -10.87 -19.00
C VAL A 302 -4.22 -10.34 -17.63
N TRP A 303 -5.48 -10.54 -17.30
CA TRP A 303 -6.01 -10.28 -15.96
C TRP A 303 -6.46 -11.59 -15.32
N LEU A 304 -5.85 -11.93 -14.18
CA LEU A 304 -6.22 -13.08 -13.36
C LEU A 304 -7.08 -12.63 -12.18
N ASP A 305 -8.14 -13.39 -11.91
CA ASP A 305 -8.86 -13.23 -10.65
C ASP A 305 -8.16 -13.97 -9.48
N SER A 306 -8.74 -13.88 -8.27
CA SER A 306 -8.21 -14.53 -7.07
C SER A 306 -8.22 -16.06 -7.13
N ASN A 307 -8.95 -16.66 -8.07
CA ASN A 307 -9.01 -18.10 -8.30
C ASN A 307 -8.08 -18.54 -9.44
N LEU A 308 -7.21 -17.65 -9.94
CA LEU A 308 -6.28 -17.89 -11.04
C LEU A 308 -6.98 -18.17 -12.38
N VAL A 309 -8.19 -17.65 -12.57
CA VAL A 309 -8.90 -17.71 -13.85
C VAL A 309 -8.49 -16.53 -14.71
N ILE A 310 -8.14 -16.79 -15.98
CA ILE A 310 -7.93 -15.76 -16.99
C ILE A 310 -9.26 -15.13 -17.34
N ARG A 311 -9.43 -13.86 -16.98
CA ARG A 311 -10.65 -13.09 -17.18
C ARG A 311 -10.57 -12.14 -18.37
N SER A 312 -9.37 -11.82 -18.81
CA SER A 312 -9.13 -11.07 -20.02
C SER A 312 -7.75 -11.40 -20.56
N MET A 313 -7.57 -11.38 -21.88
CA MET A 313 -6.28 -11.42 -22.57
C MET A 313 -6.32 -10.52 -23.81
N LYS A 314 -5.28 -9.69 -24.03
CA LYS A 314 -5.25 -8.76 -25.18
C LYS A 314 -4.33 -9.23 -26.30
N THR A 315 -3.21 -9.83 -25.93
CA THR A 315 -2.22 -10.33 -26.88
C THR A 315 -1.85 -11.76 -26.49
N PRO A 316 -1.61 -12.64 -27.46
CA PRO A 316 -1.11 -13.99 -27.17
C PRO A 316 0.16 -13.94 -26.33
N LEU A 317 0.26 -14.88 -25.39
CA LEU A 317 1.50 -15.08 -24.63
C LEU A 317 2.60 -15.65 -25.53
N PRO A 318 3.89 -15.35 -25.23
CA PRO A 318 5.01 -15.87 -26.02
C PRO A 318 5.14 -17.39 -25.87
N PHE A 319 5.94 -17.99 -26.75
CA PHE A 319 6.16 -19.43 -26.81
C PHE A 319 4.83 -20.19 -27.06
N ASN A 320 4.74 -21.46 -26.63
CA ASN A 320 3.49 -22.23 -26.72
C ASN A 320 2.49 -21.88 -25.61
N LEU A 321 2.74 -20.85 -24.81
CA LEU A 321 1.75 -20.31 -23.88
C LEU A 321 0.64 -19.53 -24.61
N SER A 322 0.79 -19.29 -25.91
CA SER A 322 -0.25 -18.75 -26.80
C SER A 322 -1.52 -19.62 -26.88
N LEU A 323 -1.46 -20.88 -26.42
CA LEU A 323 -2.62 -21.77 -26.29
C LEU A 323 -3.55 -21.39 -25.13
N LEU A 324 -3.09 -20.55 -24.20
CA LEU A 324 -3.93 -20.07 -23.10
C LEU A 324 -4.97 -19.08 -23.60
N SER A 325 -6.15 -19.13 -23.00
CA SER A 325 -7.33 -18.38 -23.40
C SER A 325 -8.13 -17.84 -22.21
N GLU A 326 -9.06 -16.92 -22.48
CA GLU A 326 -10.01 -16.47 -21.48
C GLU A 326 -10.87 -17.65 -21.00
N GLY A 327 -11.07 -17.75 -19.69
CA GLY A 327 -11.76 -18.88 -19.05
C GLY A 327 -10.82 -19.93 -18.46
N ASP A 328 -9.57 -20.00 -18.91
CA ASP A 328 -8.59 -20.95 -18.35
C ASP A 328 -8.30 -20.65 -16.87
N GLN A 329 -8.41 -21.67 -16.03
CA GLN A 329 -7.95 -21.61 -14.66
C GLN A 329 -6.59 -22.28 -14.52
N LEU A 330 -5.58 -21.56 -14.02
CA LEU A 330 -4.26 -22.12 -13.76
C LEU A 330 -4.28 -22.92 -12.45
N LEU A 331 -3.99 -24.22 -12.54
CA LEU A 331 -4.04 -25.13 -11.38
C LEU A 331 -2.64 -25.45 -10.84
N TRP A 332 -1.69 -25.80 -11.71
CA TRP A 332 -0.30 -26.08 -11.34
C TRP A 332 0.69 -25.53 -12.36
N ILE A 333 1.97 -25.54 -11.98
CA ILE A 333 3.11 -25.41 -12.89
C ILE A 333 4.13 -26.48 -12.50
N ASP A 334 4.64 -27.25 -13.47
CA ASP A 334 5.62 -28.32 -13.28
C ASP A 334 5.25 -29.25 -12.10
N LYS A 335 4.00 -29.75 -12.14
CA LYS A 335 3.41 -30.65 -11.13
C LYS A 335 3.29 -30.06 -9.72
N THR A 336 3.52 -28.76 -9.58
CA THR A 336 3.41 -28.05 -8.29
C THR A 336 2.15 -27.19 -8.29
N PRO A 337 1.13 -27.50 -7.45
CA PRO A 337 -0.10 -26.72 -7.37
C PRO A 337 0.16 -25.25 -7.04
N ILE A 338 -0.50 -24.33 -7.74
CA ILE A 338 -0.32 -22.91 -7.50
C ILE A 338 -1.10 -22.52 -6.24
N LYS A 339 -0.38 -22.21 -5.16
CA LYS A 339 -0.94 -21.62 -3.94
C LYS A 339 -1.64 -20.29 -4.24
N ARG A 340 -2.87 -20.18 -3.77
CA ARG A 340 -3.68 -18.95 -3.79
C ARG A 340 -3.38 -18.13 -2.54
N GLY A 341 -3.53 -16.81 -2.61
CA GLY A 341 -3.59 -15.94 -1.43
C GLY A 341 -2.40 -14.98 -1.19
N ASP A 342 -1.31 -15.05 -1.95
CA ASP A 342 -0.09 -14.27 -1.67
C ASP A 342 0.23 -13.21 -2.75
N GLY A 343 -0.78 -12.51 -3.26
CA GLY A 343 -0.57 -11.49 -4.31
C GLY A 343 0.17 -12.04 -5.54
N PHE A 344 -0.16 -13.29 -5.91
CA PHE A 344 0.45 -14.06 -7.01
C PHE A 344 1.95 -14.36 -6.86
N TRP A 345 2.53 -14.23 -5.66
CA TRP A 345 3.95 -14.51 -5.43
C TRP A 345 4.35 -15.93 -5.85
N HIS A 346 3.57 -16.94 -5.46
CA HIS A 346 3.88 -18.34 -5.79
C HIS A 346 3.73 -18.63 -7.29
N LEU A 347 2.78 -17.99 -7.97
CA LEU A 347 2.65 -18.09 -9.43
C LEU A 347 3.93 -17.59 -10.12
N ARG A 348 4.39 -16.38 -9.76
CA ARG A 348 5.63 -15.79 -10.30
C ARG A 348 6.85 -16.66 -9.99
N GLU A 349 6.92 -17.22 -8.78
CA GLU A 349 8.00 -18.11 -8.39
C GLU A 349 8.06 -19.36 -9.28
N LEU A 350 6.92 -20.03 -9.48
CA LEU A 350 6.86 -21.23 -10.30
C LEU A 350 7.16 -20.94 -11.78
N LEU A 351 6.64 -19.83 -12.33
CA LEU A 351 6.98 -19.37 -13.68
C LEU A 351 8.50 -19.14 -13.84
N MET A 352 9.13 -18.49 -12.86
CA MET A 352 10.57 -18.27 -12.85
C MET A 352 11.36 -19.59 -12.80
N ARG A 353 10.97 -20.53 -11.94
CA ARG A 353 11.62 -21.85 -11.82
C ARG A 353 11.53 -22.63 -13.13
N ALA A 354 10.34 -22.68 -13.74
CA ALA A 354 10.11 -23.32 -15.03
C ALA A 354 11.00 -22.71 -16.13
N TRP A 355 11.04 -21.38 -16.21
CA TRP A 355 11.91 -20.68 -17.15
C TRP A 355 13.41 -20.98 -16.96
N LEU A 356 13.88 -21.08 -15.71
CA LEU A 356 15.27 -21.47 -15.41
C LEU A 356 15.58 -22.90 -15.87
N ASN A 357 14.60 -23.80 -15.80
CA ASN A 357 14.69 -25.18 -16.32
C ASN A 357 14.55 -25.26 -17.85
N GLY A 358 14.20 -24.16 -18.51
CA GLY A 358 14.02 -24.07 -19.97
C GLY A 358 12.69 -24.64 -20.49
N ASN A 359 11.84 -25.16 -19.62
CA ASN A 359 10.59 -25.84 -19.96
C ASN A 359 9.50 -25.48 -18.97
N ILE A 360 8.26 -25.45 -19.43
CA ILE A 360 7.10 -25.30 -18.57
C ILE A 360 5.99 -26.28 -18.94
N GLU A 361 5.41 -26.91 -17.93
CA GLU A 361 4.16 -27.69 -18.02
C GLU A 361 3.10 -27.07 -17.13
N LEU A 362 1.99 -26.65 -17.72
CA LEU A 362 0.81 -26.13 -17.02
C LEU A 362 -0.30 -27.18 -17.04
N LEU A 363 -1.08 -27.25 -15.97
CA LEU A 363 -2.40 -27.85 -15.95
C LEU A 363 -3.38 -26.73 -15.81
N ILE A 364 -4.30 -26.70 -16.76
CA ILE A 364 -5.38 -25.75 -16.79
C ILE A 364 -6.70 -26.49 -16.69
N LEU A 365 -7.69 -25.82 -16.11
CA LEU A 365 -9.09 -26.22 -16.19
C LEU A 365 -9.82 -25.23 -17.10
N HIS A 366 -10.40 -25.72 -18.19
CA HIS A 366 -11.21 -24.95 -19.12
C HIS A 366 -12.57 -25.62 -19.26
N GLU A 367 -13.65 -24.92 -18.87
CA GLU A 367 -15.02 -25.43 -18.99
C GLU A 367 -15.24 -26.85 -18.40
N GLY A 368 -14.55 -27.18 -17.30
CA GLY A 368 -14.66 -28.48 -16.65
C GLY A 368 -13.72 -29.56 -17.20
N VAL A 369 -12.92 -29.25 -18.21
CA VAL A 369 -11.92 -30.17 -18.79
C VAL A 369 -10.52 -29.76 -18.36
N GLU A 370 -9.77 -30.73 -17.84
CA GLU A 370 -8.36 -30.56 -17.51
C GLU A 370 -7.49 -30.79 -18.75
N ALA A 371 -6.56 -29.86 -19.01
CA ALA A 371 -5.64 -29.93 -20.14
C ALA A 371 -4.22 -29.58 -19.73
N PHE A 372 -3.26 -30.19 -20.41
CA PHE A 372 -1.84 -29.90 -20.25
C PHE A 372 -1.36 -28.95 -21.34
N VAL A 373 -0.69 -27.86 -20.96
CA VAL A 373 0.01 -26.96 -21.88
C VAL A 373 1.50 -27.08 -21.64
N ARG A 374 2.26 -27.44 -22.67
CA ARG A 374 3.73 -27.60 -22.59
C ARG A 374 4.42 -26.61 -23.52
N SER A 375 5.45 -25.95 -23.01
CA SER A 375 6.25 -25.01 -23.79
C SER A 375 7.74 -25.12 -23.48
N GLN A 376 8.57 -25.02 -24.53
CA GLN A 376 9.96 -24.62 -24.38
C GLN A 376 10.00 -23.12 -24.09
N MET A 377 10.87 -22.69 -23.17
CA MET A 377 10.98 -21.31 -22.71
C MET A 377 12.30 -20.65 -23.11
N ARG A 378 13.15 -21.38 -23.86
CA ARG A 378 14.46 -20.95 -24.36
C ARG A 378 14.71 -21.46 -25.76
#